data_AF-A0A382VY24-F1
#
_entry.id   AF-A0A382VY24-F1
#
_cell.length_a   1.000
_cell.length_b   1.000
_cell.length_c   1.000
_cell.angle_alpha   90.00
_cell.angle_beta   90.00
_cell.angle_gamma   90.00
#
_symmetry.space_group_name_H-M   'P 1'
#
loop_
_entity.id
_entity.type
_entity.pdbx_description
1 polymer ?
#
loop_
_entity_poly.entity_id
_entity_poly.type
_entity_poly.pdbx_seq_one_letter_code
_entity_poly.pdbx_strand_id
1 'polypeptide(L)'
;MRQTNAKDNCRPILIWILWICLVLFACRITGQILVEFFEVTFLPPSKEWFSGIISYPILLVFQIAIILLMAQVATDLTKGTGRFSQSSPVTARNLRIFGSIYLLSMILRYIIRMYIYPEERWTGGCIPIFFHCVLATFVLAWGRWKKVSEELEAEEK
;
A
#
# COMPACT_ATOMS: atom_id res chain seq x y z
N MET A 1 6.60 10.42 -32.71
CA MET A 1 7.68 9.58 -32.15
C MET A 1 8.01 9.89 -30.67
N ARG A 2 7.05 10.17 -29.78
CA ARG A 2 7.32 10.42 -28.33
C ARG A 2 6.50 9.54 -27.37
N GLN A 3 5.58 8.72 -27.88
CA GLN A 3 4.67 7.90 -27.06
C GLN A 3 5.20 6.50 -26.72
N THR A 4 6.15 5.96 -27.50
CA THR A 4 6.73 4.63 -27.26
C THR A 4 7.49 4.59 -25.93
N ASN A 5 8.35 5.57 -25.67
CA ASN A 5 9.15 5.64 -24.44
C ASN A 5 8.34 5.74 -23.13
N ALA A 6 7.12 6.27 -23.15
CA ALA A 6 6.33 6.46 -21.93
C ALA A 6 5.68 5.15 -21.44
N LYS A 7 5.25 4.29 -22.37
CA LYS A 7 4.56 3.04 -22.06
C LYS A 7 5.54 1.93 -21.66
N ASP A 8 6.70 1.87 -22.31
CA ASP A 8 7.77 0.92 -21.99
C ASP A 8 8.22 1.02 -20.52
N ASN A 9 8.19 2.24 -19.97
CA ASN A 9 8.55 2.51 -18.58
C ASN A 9 7.42 2.23 -17.57
N CYS A 10 6.17 2.02 -17.99
CA CYS A 10 5.05 1.85 -17.06
C CYS A 10 5.13 0.55 -16.23
N ARG A 11 5.50 -0.58 -16.84
CA ARG A 11 5.67 -1.86 -16.13
C ARG A 11 6.76 -1.81 -15.05
N PRO A 12 8.01 -1.40 -15.35
CA PRO A 12 9.04 -1.32 -14.32
C PRO A 12 8.66 -0.33 -13.21
N ILE A 13 8.06 0.82 -13.54
CA ILE A 13 7.58 1.78 -12.53
C ILE A 13 6.55 1.13 -11.58
N LEU A 14 5.59 0.37 -12.11
CA LEU A 14 4.62 -0.33 -11.26
C LEU A 14 5.29 -1.37 -10.36
N ILE A 15 6.27 -2.13 -10.87
CA ILE A 15 7.05 -3.07 -10.06
C ILE A 15 7.75 -2.31 -8.92
N TRP A 16 8.45 -1.22 -9.22
CA TRP A 16 9.10 -0.38 -8.21
C TRP A 16 8.12 0.10 -7.15
N ILE A 17 6.96 0.61 -7.56
CA ILE A 17 5.91 1.07 -6.64
C ILE A 17 5.46 -0.07 -5.70
N LEU A 18 5.20 -1.27 -6.24
CA LEU A 18 4.75 -2.42 -5.45
C LEU A 18 5.79 -2.79 -4.37
N TRP A 19 7.05 -2.92 -4.76
CA TRP A 19 8.13 -3.29 -3.83
C TRP A 19 8.43 -2.18 -2.81
N ILE A 20 8.44 -0.91 -3.23
CA ILE A 20 8.60 0.22 -2.29
C ILE A 20 7.46 0.23 -1.27
N CYS A 21 6.21 0.06 -1.71
CA CYS A 21 5.07 0.00 -0.79
C CYS A 21 5.15 -1.19 0.16
N LEU A 22 5.60 -2.36 -0.32
CA LEU A 22 5.83 -3.54 0.52
C LEU A 22 6.88 -3.26 1.61
N VAL A 23 8.04 -2.70 1.22
CA VAL A 23 9.11 -2.35 2.16
C VAL A 23 8.63 -1.32 3.17
N LEU A 24 7.96 -0.25 2.74
CA LEU A 24 7.41 0.75 3.66
C LEU A 24 6.42 0.16 4.66
N PHE A 25 5.55 -0.75 4.22
CA PHE A 25 4.61 -1.42 5.11
C PHE A 25 5.32 -2.40 6.07
N ALA A 26 6.37 -3.07 5.61
CA ALA A 26 7.23 -3.91 6.45
C ALA A 26 7.97 -3.10 7.52
N CYS A 27 8.54 -1.95 7.15
CA CYS A 27 9.16 -1.01 8.07
C CYS A 27 8.17 -0.54 9.13
N ARG A 28 6.90 -0.31 8.76
CA ARG A 28 5.85 0.03 9.72
C ARG A 28 5.60 -1.08 10.74
N ILE A 29 5.42 -2.32 10.28
CA ILE A 29 5.20 -3.46 11.20
C ILE A 29 6.39 -3.60 12.15
N THR A 30 7.60 -3.52 11.61
CA THR A 30 8.84 -3.57 12.39
C THR A 30 8.91 -2.44 13.41
N GLY A 31 8.62 -1.20 13.02
CA GLY A 31 8.57 -0.05 13.92
C GLY A 31 7.56 -0.25 15.05
N GLN A 32 6.37 -0.77 14.74
CA GLN A 32 5.37 -1.05 15.77
C GLN A 32 5.80 -2.18 16.73
N ILE A 33 6.46 -3.23 16.23
CA ILE A 33 7.04 -4.30 17.08
C ILE A 33 8.12 -3.72 18.00
N LEU A 34 9.00 -2.86 17.48
CA LEU A 34 10.05 -2.22 18.26
C LEU A 34 9.47 -1.35 19.39
N VAL A 35 8.42 -0.57 19.09
CA VAL A 35 7.79 0.29 20.08
C VAL A 35 7.04 -0.53 21.14
N GLU A 36 6.29 -1.56 20.73
CA GLU A 36 5.47 -2.34 21.67
C GLU A 36 6.29 -3.27 22.56
N PHE A 37 7.28 -3.97 21.98
CA PHE A 37 8.01 -5.02 22.72
C PHE A 37 9.35 -4.56 23.27
N PHE A 38 9.97 -3.53 22.70
CA PHE A 38 11.29 -3.04 23.10
C PHE A 38 11.25 -1.62 23.68
N GLU A 39 10.07 -1.01 23.78
CA GLU A 39 9.82 0.30 24.40
C GLU A 39 10.82 1.39 23.96
N VAL A 40 11.21 1.36 22.68
CA VAL A 40 12.24 2.25 22.16
C VAL A 40 11.81 3.72 22.25
N THR A 41 12.66 4.57 22.81
CA THR A 41 12.33 5.98 23.10
C THR A 41 12.54 6.93 21.93
N PHE A 42 13.21 6.48 20.86
CA PHE A 42 13.42 7.30 19.65
C PHE A 42 12.22 7.30 18.71
N LEU A 43 11.28 6.35 18.86
CA LEU A 43 10.05 6.29 18.07
C LEU A 43 8.86 6.86 18.87
N PRO A 44 7.79 7.30 18.17
CA PRO A 44 6.56 7.72 18.83
C PRO A 44 6.00 6.63 19.75
N PRO A 45 5.40 6.97 20.90
CA PRO A 45 4.81 6.02 21.83
C PRO A 45 3.76 5.11 21.17
N SER A 46 3.62 3.86 21.64
CA SER A 46 2.75 2.84 21.01
C SER A 46 1.30 3.31 20.75
N LYS A 47 0.75 4.12 21.67
CA LYS A 47 -0.59 4.74 21.55
C LYS A 47 -0.81 5.55 20.25
N GLU A 48 0.26 6.00 19.61
CA GLU A 48 0.22 6.79 18.37
C GLU A 48 0.18 5.90 17.12
N TRP A 49 0.60 4.63 17.24
CA TRP A 49 0.73 3.68 16.13
C TRP A 49 -0.56 2.95 15.75
N PHE A 50 -1.57 2.98 16.62
CA PHE A 50 -2.88 2.38 16.36
C PHE A 50 -3.99 3.10 17.13
N SER A 51 -5.24 2.89 16.72
CA SER A 51 -6.39 3.62 17.27
C SER A 51 -6.84 3.16 18.66
N GLY A 52 -6.20 2.15 19.27
CA GLY A 52 -6.63 1.56 20.54
C GLY A 52 -7.89 0.68 20.48
N ILE A 53 -8.59 0.62 19.34
CA ILE A 53 -9.88 -0.09 19.19
C ILE A 53 -9.68 -1.62 19.20
N ILE A 54 -8.58 -2.10 18.60
CA ILE A 54 -8.25 -3.53 18.51
C ILE A 54 -6.96 -3.76 19.30
N SER A 55 -6.89 -4.87 20.03
CA SER A 55 -5.67 -5.26 20.75
C SER A 55 -4.51 -5.50 19.78
N TYR A 56 -3.32 -5.11 20.20
CA TYR A 56 -2.13 -5.17 19.35
C TYR A 56 -1.83 -6.58 18.79
N PRO A 57 -1.96 -7.70 19.53
CA PRO A 57 -1.69 -9.03 18.97
C PRO A 57 -2.61 -9.40 17.81
N ILE A 58 -3.90 -9.05 17.91
CA ILE A 58 -4.87 -9.30 16.84
C ILE A 58 -4.53 -8.44 15.62
N LEU A 59 -4.21 -7.16 15.86
CA LEU A 59 -3.79 -6.24 14.82
C LEU A 59 -2.52 -6.74 14.09
N LEU A 60 -1.55 -7.29 14.84
CA LEU A 60 -0.31 -7.83 14.28
C LEU A 60 -0.58 -9.05 13.38
N VAL A 61 -1.49 -9.94 13.75
CA VAL A 61 -1.89 -11.08 12.90
C VAL A 61 -2.43 -10.59 11.55
N PHE A 62 -3.32 -9.59 11.55
CA PHE A 62 -3.80 -9.01 10.30
C PHE A 62 -2.69 -8.33 9.50
N GLN A 63 -1.77 -7.65 10.15
CA GLN A 63 -0.63 -7.02 9.48
C GLN A 63 0.29 -8.04 8.81
N ILE A 64 0.57 -9.17 9.48
CA ILE A 64 1.34 -10.29 8.93
C ILE A 64 0.59 -10.91 7.74
N ALA A 65 -0.72 -11.12 7.84
CA ALA A 65 -1.51 -11.61 6.72
C ALA A 65 -1.46 -10.66 5.50
N ILE A 66 -1.56 -9.34 5.75
CA ILE A 66 -1.48 -8.31 4.71
C ILE A 66 -0.10 -8.29 4.04
N ILE A 67 1.00 -8.29 4.80
CA ILE A 67 2.36 -8.25 4.21
C ILE A 67 2.67 -9.51 3.41
N LEU A 68 2.22 -10.69 3.86
CA LEU A 68 2.37 -11.93 3.11
C LEU A 68 1.59 -11.88 1.79
N LEU A 69 0.35 -11.37 1.82
CA LEU A 69 -0.43 -11.17 0.61
C LEU A 69 0.23 -10.16 -0.34
N MET A 70 0.72 -9.03 0.18
CA MET A 70 1.44 -8.04 -0.63
C MET A 70 2.70 -8.63 -1.26
N ALA A 71 3.49 -9.41 -0.50
CA ALA A 71 4.69 -10.07 -1.00
C ALA A 71 4.37 -11.10 -2.09
N GLN A 72 3.31 -11.89 -1.90
CA GLN A 72 2.84 -12.83 -2.92
C GLN A 72 2.40 -12.10 -4.18
N VAL A 73 1.59 -11.05 -4.07
CA VAL A 73 1.14 -10.24 -5.22
C VAL A 73 2.33 -9.59 -5.94
N ALA A 74 3.25 -8.95 -5.21
CA ALA A 74 4.43 -8.32 -5.80
C ALA A 74 5.31 -9.34 -6.55
N THR A 75 5.47 -10.55 -5.97
CA THR A 75 6.22 -11.64 -6.59
C THR A 75 5.54 -12.18 -7.84
N ASP A 76 4.24 -12.46 -7.78
CA ASP A 76 3.43 -12.97 -8.91
C ASP A 76 3.46 -11.98 -10.08
N LEU A 77 3.31 -10.68 -9.80
CA LEU A 77 3.33 -9.64 -10.83
C LEU A 77 4.73 -9.45 -11.42
N THR A 78 5.78 -9.45 -10.59
CA THR A 78 7.16 -9.29 -11.06
C THR A 78 7.59 -10.45 -11.96
N LYS A 79 7.18 -11.68 -11.63
CA LYS A 79 7.51 -12.88 -12.43
C LYS A 79 6.61 -13.02 -13.68
N GLY A 80 5.53 -12.26 -13.77
CA GLY A 80 4.49 -12.42 -14.80
C GLY A 80 3.68 -13.72 -14.67
N THR A 81 4.05 -14.61 -13.77
CA THR A 81 3.44 -15.93 -13.53
C THR A 81 2.73 -15.95 -12.19
N GLY A 82 1.50 -16.48 -12.14
CA GLY A 82 0.78 -16.68 -10.87
C GLY A 82 -0.68 -16.28 -10.94
N ARG A 83 -1.44 -16.66 -9.91
CA ARG A 83 -2.90 -16.46 -9.83
C ARG A 83 -3.28 -14.99 -9.87
N PHE A 84 -2.42 -14.12 -9.32
CA PHE A 84 -2.69 -12.68 -9.24
C PHE A 84 -2.23 -11.88 -10.46
N SER A 85 -1.28 -12.44 -11.24
CA SER A 85 -0.83 -11.86 -12.52
C SER A 85 -1.95 -11.90 -13.57
N GLN A 86 -2.69 -13.00 -13.64
CA GLN A 86 -3.84 -13.16 -14.54
C GLN A 86 -5.17 -12.67 -13.93
N SER A 87 -5.14 -11.54 -13.22
CA SER A 87 -6.36 -11.00 -12.62
C SER A 87 -7.45 -10.77 -13.69
N SER A 88 -8.69 -11.15 -13.38
CA SER A 88 -9.82 -10.90 -14.30
C SER A 88 -10.03 -9.38 -14.48
N PRO A 89 -10.60 -8.91 -15.62
CA PRO A 89 -10.90 -7.49 -15.81
C PRO A 89 -11.81 -6.92 -14.72
N VAL A 90 -12.72 -7.77 -14.20
CA VAL A 90 -13.62 -7.44 -13.09
C VAL A 90 -12.83 -7.24 -11.78
N THR A 91 -11.91 -8.15 -11.46
CA THR A 91 -11.04 -8.02 -10.28
C THR A 91 -10.20 -6.75 -10.34
N ALA A 92 -9.58 -6.47 -11.48
CA ALA A 92 -8.78 -5.26 -11.68
C ALA A 92 -9.63 -3.98 -11.53
N ARG A 93 -10.87 -3.97 -12.02
CA ARG A 93 -11.81 -2.86 -11.82
C ARG A 93 -12.20 -2.70 -10.36
N ASN A 94 -12.55 -3.79 -9.68
CA ASN A 94 -12.94 -3.75 -8.27
C ASN A 94 -11.80 -3.28 -7.38
N LEU A 95 -10.56 -3.74 -7.63
CA LEU A 95 -9.37 -3.26 -6.91
C LEU A 95 -9.15 -1.76 -7.09
N ARG A 96 -9.35 -1.23 -8.31
CA ARG A 96 -9.25 0.22 -8.55
C ARG A 96 -10.32 1.01 -7.81
N ILE A 97 -11.58 0.55 -7.85
CA ILE A 97 -12.68 1.23 -7.14
C ILE A 97 -12.41 1.19 -5.63
N PHE A 98 -12.12 0.01 -5.09
CA PHE A 98 -11.82 -0.16 -3.67
C PHE A 98 -10.61 0.66 -3.23
N GLY A 99 -9.50 0.60 -3.97
CA GLY A 99 -8.29 1.37 -3.68
C GLY A 99 -8.52 2.88 -3.71
N SER A 100 -9.31 3.38 -4.67
CA SER A 100 -9.66 4.80 -4.77
C SER A 100 -10.52 5.27 -3.61
N ILE A 101 -11.56 4.51 -3.25
CA ILE A 101 -12.43 4.81 -2.09
C ILE A 101 -11.61 4.79 -0.81
N TYR A 102 -10.74 3.78 -0.66
CA TYR A 102 -9.90 3.62 0.51
C TYR A 102 -8.88 4.76 0.65
N LEU A 103 -8.21 5.14 -0.43
CA LEU A 103 -7.30 6.29 -0.44
C LEU A 103 -8.04 7.59 -0.11
N LEU A 104 -9.21 7.82 -0.70
CA LEU A 104 -10.02 9.00 -0.43
C LEU A 104 -10.44 9.07 1.04
N SER A 105 -10.84 7.94 1.63
CA SER A 105 -11.15 7.84 3.05
C SER A 105 -9.96 8.25 3.92
N MET A 106 -8.74 7.83 3.57
CA MET A 106 -7.54 8.21 4.31
C MET A 106 -7.20 9.69 4.17
N ILE A 107 -7.39 10.27 2.98
CA ILE A 107 -7.22 11.72 2.75
C ILE A 107 -8.23 12.51 3.60
N LEU A 108 -9.51 12.11 3.60
CA LEU A 108 -10.52 12.77 4.44
C LEU A 108 -10.19 12.65 5.92
N ARG A 109 -9.77 11.46 6.36
CA ARG A 109 -9.34 11.24 7.74
C ARG A 109 -8.15 12.12 8.13
N TYR A 110 -7.19 12.31 7.21
CA TYR A 110 -6.07 13.23 7.42
C TYR A 110 -6.55 14.67 7.55
N ILE A 111 -7.40 15.15 6.64
CA ILE A 111 -7.95 16.52 6.67
C ILE A 111 -8.68 16.77 8.00
N ILE A 112 -9.55 15.85 8.42
CA ILE A 112 -10.27 15.95 9.69
C ILE A 112 -9.29 15.96 10.87
N ARG A 113 -8.27 15.08 10.85
CA ARG A 113 -7.24 15.04 11.90
C ARG A 113 -6.47 16.35 11.99
N MET A 114 -6.09 16.94 10.86
CA MET A 114 -5.39 18.23 10.79
C MET A 114 -6.24 19.42 11.18
N TYR A 115 -7.57 19.30 11.01
CA TYR A 115 -8.50 20.32 11.47
C TYR A 115 -8.63 20.32 13.01
N ILE A 116 -8.60 19.13 13.64
CA ILE A 116 -8.80 18.98 15.10
C ILE A 116 -7.48 19.05 15.88
N TYR A 117 -6.41 18.43 15.37
CA TYR A 117 -5.09 18.29 16.01
C TYR A 117 -3.96 18.71 15.05
N PRO A 118 -3.83 20.01 14.72
CA PRO A 118 -2.86 20.51 13.74
C PRO A 118 -1.40 20.33 14.16
N GLU A 119 -1.12 20.11 15.45
CA GLU A 119 0.21 19.80 16.00
C GLU A 119 0.68 18.36 15.67
N GLU A 120 -0.24 17.43 15.44
CA GLU A 120 0.06 16.02 15.14
C GLU A 120 0.31 15.76 13.64
N ARG A 121 0.85 16.74 12.91
CA ARG A 121 1.05 16.66 11.44
C ARG A 121 1.90 15.46 11.00
N TRP A 122 2.94 15.15 11.77
CA TRP A 122 3.96 14.16 11.41
C TRP A 122 4.05 12.99 12.39
N THR A 123 3.45 13.12 13.56
CA THR A 123 3.43 12.15 14.66
C THR A 123 1.99 11.91 15.11
N GLY A 124 1.76 11.16 16.18
CA GLY A 124 0.41 10.87 16.63
C GLY A 124 -0.32 9.94 15.67
N GLY A 125 -1.64 10.04 15.64
CA GLY A 125 -2.47 9.16 14.82
C GLY A 125 -2.49 9.50 13.32
N CYS A 126 -1.55 10.32 12.84
CA CYS A 126 -1.26 10.49 11.41
C CYS A 126 -0.37 9.37 10.85
N ILE A 127 0.45 8.72 11.69
CA ILE A 127 1.33 7.62 11.29
C ILE A 127 0.53 6.50 10.60
N PRO A 128 -0.58 5.99 11.17
CA PRO A 128 -1.37 4.95 10.51
C PRO A 128 -1.99 5.41 9.19
N ILE A 129 -2.41 6.69 9.11
CA ILE A 129 -3.04 7.25 7.90
C ILE A 129 -2.06 7.19 6.73
N PHE A 130 -0.80 7.58 6.95
CA PHE A 130 0.23 7.50 5.92
C PHE A 130 0.44 6.08 5.40
N PHE A 131 0.54 5.08 6.30
CA PHE A 131 0.72 3.70 5.88
C PHE A 131 -0.52 3.08 5.23
N HIS A 132 -1.72 3.55 5.57
CA HIS A 132 -2.92 3.20 4.82
C HIS A 132 -2.93 3.79 3.42
N CYS A 133 -2.41 5.01 3.22
CA CYS A 133 -2.19 5.56 1.88
C CYS A 133 -1.17 4.71 1.08
N VAL A 134 -0.08 4.25 1.71
CA VAL A 134 0.88 3.32 1.08
C VAL A 134 0.19 2.03 0.63
N LEU A 135 -0.61 1.42 1.51
CA LEU A 135 -1.39 0.23 1.19
C LEU A 135 -2.40 0.48 0.06
N ALA A 136 -3.07 1.63 0.06
CA ALA A 136 -4.00 2.03 -1.00
C ALA A 136 -3.28 2.18 -2.35
N THR A 137 -2.09 2.81 -2.36
CA THR A 137 -1.25 2.93 -3.55
C THR A 137 -0.84 1.56 -4.08
N PHE A 138 -0.48 0.62 -3.22
CA PHE A 138 -0.18 -0.76 -3.62
C PHE A 138 -1.39 -1.41 -4.33
N VAL A 139 -2.58 -1.30 -3.75
CA VAL A 139 -3.82 -1.85 -4.34
C VAL A 139 -4.14 -1.20 -5.68
N LEU A 140 -3.97 0.11 -5.81
CA LEU A 140 -4.17 0.84 -7.06
C LEU A 140 -3.15 0.43 -8.13
N ALA A 141 -1.88 0.26 -7.76
CA ALA A 141 -0.83 -0.23 -8.68
C ALA A 141 -1.17 -1.62 -9.21
N TRP A 142 -1.59 -2.53 -8.32
CA TRP A 142 -2.06 -3.86 -8.71
C TRP A 142 -3.28 -3.79 -9.65
N GLY A 143 -4.28 -2.96 -9.33
CA GLY A 143 -5.46 -2.79 -10.18
C GLY A 143 -5.17 -2.18 -11.56
N ARG A 144 -4.04 -1.49 -11.74
CA ARG A 144 -3.60 -0.93 -13.03
C ARG A 144 -2.73 -1.88 -13.85
N TRP A 145 -2.16 -2.92 -13.22
CA TRP A 145 -1.23 -3.84 -13.85
C TRP A 145 -1.74 -4.47 -15.15
N LYS A 146 -2.99 -4.96 -15.12
CA LYS A 146 -3.61 -5.62 -16.26
C LYS A 146 -3.73 -4.70 -17.47
N LYS A 147 -4.24 -3.49 -17.26
CA LYS A 147 -4.43 -2.50 -18.32
C LYS A 147 -3.10 -2.16 -19.00
N VAL A 148 -2.06 -1.93 -18.21
CA VAL A 148 -0.71 -1.64 -18.73
C VAL A 148 -0.15 -2.85 -19.49
N SER A 149 -0.42 -4.07 -19.01
CA SER A 149 0.02 -5.29 -19.70
C SER A 149 -0.67 -5.49 -21.06
N GLU A 150 -1.98 -5.30 -21.12
CA GLU A 150 -2.76 -5.38 -22.36
C GLU A 150 -2.34 -4.32 -23.39
N GLU A 151 -2.06 -3.09 -22.93
CA GLU A 151 -1.60 -2.00 -23.80
C GLU A 151 -0.23 -2.27 -24.43
N LEU A 152 0.68 -2.95 -23.71
CA LEU A 152 2.00 -3.32 -24.23
C LEU A 152 1.94 -4.49 -25.21
N GLU A 153 1.12 -5.52 -24.92
CA GLU A 153 0.95 -6.67 -25.82
C GLU A 153 0.26 -6.30 -27.15
N ALA A 154 -0.60 -5.27 -27.13
CA ALA A 154 -1.25 -4.76 -28.33
C ALA A 154 -0.32 -3.91 -29.23
N GLU A 155 0.77 -3.36 -28.70
CA GLU A 155 1.78 -2.61 -29.48
C GLU A 155 2.86 -3.51 -30.10
N GLU A 156 3.07 -4.71 -29.55
CA GLU A 156 4.03 -5.68 -30.08
C GLU A 156 3.48 -6.47 -31.29
N LYS A 157 2.16 -6.43 -31.52
CA LYS A 157 1.47 -7.08 -32.65
C LYS A 157 1.24 -6.14 -33.82
#